data_AF-A0A0Q5EN93-F1
#
_entry.id   AF-A0A0Q5EN93-F1
#
_cell.length_a   1.000
_cell.length_b   1.000
_cell.length_c   1.000
_cell.angle_alpha   90.00
_cell.angle_beta   90.00
_cell.angle_gamma   90.00
#
_symmetry.space_group_name_H-M   'P 1'
#
loop_
_entity.id
_entity.type
_entity.pdbx_description
1 polymer ?
#
loop_
_entity_poly.entity_id
_entity_poly.type
_entity_poly.pdbx_seq_one_letter_code
_entity_poly.pdbx_strand_id
1 'polypeptide(L)' 'MTVTSNPRPPKPLYSNVSPAVPSPCVSLCRLDEHKVCLGCFRHVEDIREWRSADDDRRRQIRSAADRRRSLVAGAAVS' A
#
# COMPACT_ATOMS: atom_id res chain seq x y z
N MET A 1 19.12 -12.05 -19.99
CA MET A 1 18.28 -11.14 -19.18
C MET A 1 18.16 -11.76 -17.80
N THR A 2 18.97 -11.31 -16.84
CA THR A 2 19.05 -11.90 -15.48
C THR A 2 17.94 -11.35 -14.60
N VAL A 3 16.88 -12.14 -14.41
CA VAL A 3 15.85 -11.85 -13.40
C VAL A 3 16.49 -12.11 -12.03
N THR A 4 16.81 -11.04 -11.31
CA THR A 4 17.32 -11.13 -9.94
C THR A 4 16.16 -11.55 -9.04
N SER A 5 16.00 -12.85 -8.80
CA SER A 5 15.09 -13.37 -7.78
C SER A 5 15.80 -13.37 -6.44
N ASN A 6 15.67 -12.29 -5.66
CA ASN A 6 16.02 -12.31 -4.26
C ASN A 6 14.98 -13.17 -3.52
N PRO A 7 15.35 -14.29 -2.85
CA PRO A 7 14.40 -15.13 -2.14
C PRO A 7 13.80 -14.36 -0.97
N ARG A 8 12.51 -14.03 -1.11
CA ARG A 8 11.75 -13.30 -0.10
C ARG A 8 11.61 -14.20 1.13
N PRO A 9 12.01 -13.77 2.35
CA PRO A 9 11.85 -14.58 3.55
C PRO A 9 10.38 -14.98 3.76
N PRO A 10 10.11 -16.19 4.29
CA PRO A 10 8.75 -16.67 4.49
C PRO A 10 8.04 -15.74 5.47
N LYS A 11 7.00 -15.05 4.98
CA LYS A 11 6.18 -14.20 5.83
C LYS A 11 5.33 -15.07 6.76
N PRO A 12 5.28 -14.78 8.08
CA PRO A 12 4.35 -15.47 8.95
C PRO A 12 2.92 -15.24 8.46
N LEU A 13 2.09 -16.28 8.49
CA LEU A 13 0.77 -16.38 7.84
C LEU A 13 -0.27 -15.34 8.30
N TYR A 14 0.05 -14.48 9.27
CA TYR A 14 -0.78 -13.37 9.77
C TYR A 14 -0.29 -11.96 9.35
N SER A 15 0.58 -11.89 8.33
CA SER A 15 1.46 -10.77 7.91
C SER A 15 0.83 -9.41 7.50
N ASN A 16 -0.33 -9.03 8.00
CA ASN A 16 -0.91 -7.70 7.77
C ASN A 16 -0.05 -6.57 8.39
N VAL A 17 0.86 -6.93 9.30
CA VAL A 17 1.74 -6.04 10.06
C VAL A 17 3.20 -6.30 9.67
N SER A 18 3.89 -5.28 9.16
CA SER A 18 5.36 -5.25 9.10
C SER A 18 5.88 -4.42 10.26
N PRO A 19 6.87 -4.90 11.05
CA PRO A 19 7.58 -4.06 12.00
C PRO A 19 8.32 -2.89 11.32
N ALA A 20 8.84 -3.10 10.12
CA ALA A 20 9.64 -2.11 9.39
C ALA A 20 8.78 -1.14 8.56
N VAL A 21 7.61 -1.59 8.09
CA VAL A 21 6.74 -0.79 7.20
C VAL A 21 5.28 -0.86 7.68
N PRO A 22 4.86 0.04 8.58
CA PRO A 22 3.51 0.01 9.13
C PRO A 22 2.47 0.27 8.03
N SER A 23 1.34 -0.43 8.13
CA SER A 23 0.22 -0.27 7.19
C SER A 23 -0.39 1.13 7.32
N PRO A 24 -0.68 1.83 6.20
CA PRO A 24 -1.35 3.14 6.23
C PRO A 24 -2.87 3.01 6.46
N CYS A 25 -3.37 1.80 6.75
CA CYS A 25 -4.79 1.54 6.94
C CYS A 25 -5.33 2.25 8.19
N VAL A 26 -6.39 3.03 8.02
CA VAL A 26 -7.11 3.72 9.11
C VAL A 26 -8.43 3.02 9.46
N SER A 27 -8.57 1.74 9.09
CA SER A 27 -9.77 0.91 9.28
C SER A 27 -11.05 1.46 8.63
N LEU A 28 -10.92 2.39 7.68
CA LEU A 28 -11.99 2.81 6.78
C LEU A 28 -11.86 2.04 5.47
N CYS A 29 -12.82 1.16 5.17
CA CYS A 29 -12.86 0.40 3.92
C CYS A 29 -13.96 0.93 2.98
N ARG A 30 -13.74 2.13 2.44
CA ARG A 30 -14.57 2.71 1.38
C ARG A 30 -13.69 3.06 0.19
N LEU A 31 -14.08 2.60 -0.99
CA LEU A 31 -13.38 2.87 -2.26
C LEU A 31 -14.17 3.90 -3.09
N ASP A 32 -13.47 4.68 -3.89
CA ASP A 32 -14.04 5.54 -4.93
C ASP A 32 -14.30 4.80 -6.26
N GLU A 33 -14.73 5.53 -7.28
CA GLU A 33 -14.94 5.02 -8.64
C GLU A 33 -13.66 4.46 -9.28
N HIS A 34 -12.49 4.98 -8.89
CA HIS A 34 -11.17 4.55 -9.34
C HIS A 34 -10.56 3.44 -8.47
N LYS A 35 -11.35 2.85 -7.56
CA LYS A 35 -10.93 1.77 -6.65
C LYS A 35 -9.80 2.18 -5.70
N VAL A 36 -9.70 3.46 -5.37
CA VAL A 36 -8.80 4.00 -4.35
C VAL A 36 -9.55 4.14 -3.05
N CYS A 37 -8.94 3.71 -1.95
CA CYS A 37 -9.52 3.81 -0.62
C CYS A 37 -9.52 5.27 -0.14
N LEU A 38 -10.68 5.78 0.26
CA LEU A 38 -10.85 7.16 0.73
C LEU A 38 -10.14 7.44 2.07
N GLY A 39 -9.83 6.41 2.85
CA GLY A 39 -9.12 6.56 4.13
C GLY A 39 -7.61 6.43 4.02
N CYS A 40 -7.14 5.35 3.38
CA CYS A 40 -5.70 5.04 3.30
C CYS A 40 -5.06 5.32 1.94
N PHE A 41 -5.84 5.76 0.94
CA PHE A 41 -5.39 6.15 -0.41
C PHE A 41 -4.65 5.06 -1.19
N ARG A 42 -4.70 3.82 -0.73
CA ARG A 42 -4.25 2.65 -1.49
C ARG A 42 -5.27 2.27 -2.54
N HIS A 43 -4.80 1.83 -3.70
CA HIS A 43 -5.64 1.18 -4.70
C HIS A 43 -6.04 -0.23 -4.23
N VAL A 44 -7.15 -0.77 -4.72
CA VAL A 44 -7.64 -2.10 -4.33
C VAL A 44 -6.61 -3.21 -4.56
N GLU A 45 -5.82 -3.13 -5.64
CA GLU A 45 -4.74 -4.09 -5.92
C GLU A 45 -3.62 -4.02 -4.89
N ASP A 46 -3.24 -2.80 -4.47
CA ASP A 46 -2.23 -2.62 -3.41
C ASP A 46 -2.73 -3.18 -2.06
N ILE A 47 -4.04 -3.09 -1.79
CA ILE A 47 -4.67 -3.65 -0.59
C ILE A 47 -4.61 -5.19 -0.62
N ARG A 48 -4.91 -5.79 -1.77
CA ARG A 48 -4.83 -7.25 -1.98
C ARG A 48 -3.39 -7.75 -1.86
N GLU A 49 -2.44 -7.03 -2.46
CA GLU A 49 -1.03 -7.39 -2.51
C GLU A 49 -0.33 -7.24 -1.14
N TRP A 50 -0.78 -6.32 -0.28
CA TRP A 50 -0.11 -5.96 0.97
C TRP A 50 0.31 -7.16 1.85
N ARG A 51 -0.53 -8.20 1.91
CA ARG A 51 -0.29 -9.40 2.73
C ARG A 51 0.92 -10.20 2.25
N SER A 52 1.16 -10.23 0.94
CA SER A 52 2.25 -10.98 0.31
C SER A 52 3.46 -10.11 -0.08
N ALA A 53 3.29 -8.79 -0.18
CA ALA A 53 4.32 -7.79 -0.47
C ALA A 53 5.44 -7.75 0.59
N ASP A 54 6.71 -7.84 0.19
CA ASP A 54 7.87 -7.59 1.10
C ASP A 54 7.96 -6.12 1.52
N ASP A 55 8.92 -5.82 2.39
CA ASP A 55 9.07 -4.46 2.92
C ASP A 55 9.40 -3.44 1.84
N ASP A 56 10.19 -3.80 0.83
CA ASP A 56 10.46 -2.93 -0.31
C ASP A 56 9.18 -2.64 -1.10
N ARG A 57 8.38 -3.67 -1.40
CA ARG A 57 7.10 -3.49 -2.07
C ARG A 57 6.09 -2.73 -1.22
N ARG A 58 6.07 -2.96 0.09
CA ARG A 58 5.23 -2.20 1.04
C ARG A 58 5.59 -0.72 1.06
N ARG A 59 6.88 -0.37 0.99
CA ARG A 59 7.34 1.03 0.87
C ARG A 59 6.83 1.68 -0.41
N GLN A 60 6.89 0.95 -1.53
CA GLN A 60 6.37 1.44 -2.82
C GLN A 60 4.86 1.68 -2.76
N ILE A 61 4.09 0.73 -2.23
CA ILE A 61 2.65 0.84 -2.03
C ILE A 61 2.32 2.07 -1.16
N ARG A 62 3.06 2.28 -0.08
CA ARG A 62 2.91 3.46 0.77
C ARG A 62 3.20 4.76 0.03
N SER A 63 4.31 4.84 -0.68
CA SER A 63 4.66 6.02 -1.46
C SER A 63 3.60 6.37 -2.50
N ALA A 64 3.04 5.36 -3.17
CA ALA A 64 1.94 5.55 -4.12
C ALA A 64 0.67 6.08 -3.43
N ALA A 65 0.32 5.55 -2.26
CA ALA A 65 -0.81 6.03 -1.48
C ALA A 65 -0.62 7.47 -0.99
N ASP A 66 0.57 7.80 -0.48
CA ASP A 66 0.91 9.15 -0.02
C ASP A 66 0.85 10.16 -1.18
N ARG A 67 1.31 9.78 -2.37
CA ARG A 67 1.18 10.61 -3.58
C ARG A 67 -0.28 10.87 -3.96
N ARG A 68 -1.15 9.85 -3.92
CA ARG A 68 -2.59 10.03 -4.19
C ARG A 68 -3.23 10.95 -3.15
N ARG A 69 -2.89 10.78 -1.87
CA ARG A 69 -3.33 11.66 -0.78
C ARG A 69 -2.93 13.12 -1.04
N SER A 70 -1.69 13.38 -1.46
CA SER A 70 -1.24 14.75 -1.73
C SER A 70 -1.95 15.40 -2.92
N LEU A 71 -2.33 14.63 -3.94
CA LEU A 71 -3.09 15.16 -5.09
C LEU A 71 -4.49 15.62 -4.66
N VAL A 72 -5.17 14.84 -3.81
CA VAL A 72 -6.49 15.20 -3.28
C VAL A 72 -6.39 16.36 -2.28
N ALA A 73 -5.40 16.36 -1.39
CA ALA A 73 -5.19 17.44 -0.44
C ALA A 73 -4.84 18.76 -1.15
N GLY A 74 -4.02 18.72 -2.21
CA GLY A 74 -3.72 19.89 -3.03
C GLY A 74 -4.94 20.43 -3.79
N ALA A 75 -5.81 19.54 -4.28
CA ALA A 75 -7.06 19.92 -4.93
C ALA A 75 -8.11 20.50 -3.96
N ALA A 76 -8.07 20.14 -2.67
CA ALA A 76 -9.00 20.63 -1.65
C ALA A 76 -8.59 21.98 -1.03
N VAL A 77 -7.38 22.48 -1.32
CA VAL A 77 -6.81 23.72 -0.76
C VAL A 77 -6.74 24.85 -1.81
N SER A 78 -7.24 24.61 -3.02
CA SER A 78 -7.44 25.63 -4.06
C SER A 78 -8.92 25.95 -4.21
#